data_AF-A0A3E4MCX4-F1
#
_entry.id   AF-A0A3E4MCX4-F1
#
_cell.length_a   1.000
_cell.length_b   1.000
_cell.length_c   1.000
_cell.angle_alpha   90.00
_cell.angle_beta   90.00
_cell.angle_gamma   90.00
#
_symmetry.space_group_name_H-M   'P 1'
#
loop_
_entity.id
_entity.type
_entity.pdbx_description
1 polymer ?
#
loop_
_entity_poly.entity_id
_entity_poly.type
_entity_poly.pdbx_seq_one_letter_code
_entity_poly.pdbx_strand_id
1 'polypeptide(L)' 'MKFYGYEKDNERLMKLSEVTFDGTLEELEDLIIFLKNVQEKHTKVVKKTDICHSHFRDWSDKWNKEDSDFIVVTRF' A
#
# COMPACT_ATOMS: atom_id res chain seq x y z
N MET A 1 -13.88 3.78 0.62
CA MET A 1 -12.67 2.96 0.84
C MET A 1 -12.48 2.76 2.33
N LYS A 2 -11.67 1.79 2.76
CA LYS A 2 -11.32 1.58 4.17
C LYS A 2 -9.81 1.78 4.30
N PHE A 3 -9.39 2.71 5.13
CA PHE A 3 -7.99 2.91 5.46
C PHE A 3 -7.73 2.38 6.86
N TYR A 4 -6.57 1.75 7.01
CA TYR A 4 -6.10 1.24 8.28
C TYR A 4 -4.64 1.63 8.45
N GLY A 5 -4.23 1.87 9.69
CA GLY A 5 -2.85 2.15 10.07
C GLY A 5 -2.40 1.22 11.19
N TYR A 6 -1.11 0.94 11.21
CA TYR A 6 -0.44 0.30 12.34
C TYR A 6 0.32 1.38 13.10
N GLU A 7 0.32 1.30 14.42
CA GLU A 7 1.18 2.15 15.24
C GLU A 7 2.64 1.72 15.05
N LYS A 8 3.58 2.68 14.95
CA LYS A 8 5.01 2.36 14.80
C LYS A 8 5.44 1.56 16.05
N ASP A 9 6.10 0.43 15.82
CA ASP A 9 6.55 -0.51 16.86
C ASP A 9 5.43 -1.25 17.64
N ASN A 10 4.20 -1.24 17.13
CA ASN A 10 3.07 -1.98 17.70
C ASN A 10 2.21 -2.62 16.60
N GLU A 11 1.80 -3.88 16.79
CA GLU A 11 0.96 -4.61 15.81
C GLU A 11 -0.53 -4.21 15.86
N ARG A 12 -0.88 -3.17 16.63
CA ARG A 12 -2.26 -2.71 16.74
C ARG A 12 -2.73 -2.04 15.44
N LEU A 13 -3.62 -2.73 14.73
CA LEU A 13 -4.33 -2.19 13.58
C LEU A 13 -5.49 -1.27 14.01
N MET A 14 -5.54 -0.06 13.46
CA MET A 14 -6.61 0.91 13.70
C MET A 14 -7.28 1.32 12.39
N LYS A 15 -8.61 1.43 12.37
CA LYS A 15 -9.34 2.03 11.25
C LYS A 15 -9.19 3.54 11.32
N LEU A 16 -8.69 4.15 10.25
CA LEU A 16 -8.41 5.58 10.18
C LEU A 16 -9.63 6.35 9.64
N SER A 17 -9.86 7.56 10.17
CA SER A 17 -10.83 8.51 9.62
C SER A 17 -10.28 9.26 8.41
N GLU A 18 -8.97 9.54 8.42
CA GLU A 18 -8.23 10.28 7.40
C GLU A 18 -6.77 9.79 7.33
N VAL A 19 -6.11 10.05 6.19
CA VAL A 19 -4.70 9.72 5.95
C VAL A 19 -4.07 10.89 5.21
N THR A 20 -2.90 11.33 5.65
CA THR A 20 -2.08 12.33 4.95
C THR A 20 -0.88 11.63 4.32
N PHE A 21 -0.62 11.91 3.05
CA PHE A 21 0.66 11.62 2.41
C PHE A 21 1.54 12.86 2.56
N ASP A 22 2.59 12.75 3.37
CA ASP A 22 3.61 13.79 3.56
C ASP A 22 4.90 13.32 2.87
N GLY A 23 5.20 13.91 1.72
CA GLY A 23 6.28 13.46 0.85
C GLY A 23 6.52 14.43 -0.30
N THR A 24 7.53 14.13 -1.09
CA THR A 24 7.96 14.89 -2.26
C THR A 24 7.14 14.56 -3.51
N LEU A 25 7.30 15.37 -4.57
CA LEU A 25 6.70 15.08 -5.87
C LEU A 25 7.23 13.78 -6.49
N GLU A 26 8.52 13.48 -6.29
CA GLU A 26 9.13 12.23 -6.78
C GLU A 26 8.50 11.02 -6.08
N GLU A 27 8.33 11.06 -4.76
CA GLU A 27 7.67 9.99 -4.01
C GLU A 27 6.20 9.83 -4.38
N LEU A 28 5.52 10.93 -4.72
CA LEU A 28 4.16 10.88 -5.25
C LEU A 28 4.11 10.19 -6.63
N GLU A 29 5.06 10.46 -7.51
CA GLU A 29 5.18 9.79 -8.81
C GLU A 29 5.46 8.29 -8.63
N ASP A 30 6.39 7.92 -7.74
CA ASP A 30 6.69 6.53 -7.40
C ASP A 30 5.45 5.79 -6.86
N LEU A 31 4.68 6.43 -5.97
CA LEU A 31 3.43 5.87 -5.44
C LEU A 31 2.38 5.67 -6.56
N ILE A 32 2.25 6.61 -7.50
CA ILE A 32 1.33 6.47 -8.64
C ILE A 32 1.72 5.30 -9.54
N ILE A 33 3.03 5.13 -9.81
CA ILE A 33 3.54 4.02 -10.62
C ILE A 33 3.26 2.69 -9.90
N PHE A 34 3.53 2.61 -8.60
CA PHE A 34 3.19 1.45 -7.79
C PHE A 34 1.70 1.09 -7.88
N LEU A 35 0.80 2.06 -7.69
CA LEU A 35 -0.66 1.84 -7.74
C LEU A 35 -1.12 1.28 -9.09
N LYS A 36 -0.55 1.76 -10.21
CA LYS A 36 -0.83 1.22 -11.56
C LYS A 36 -0.37 -0.23 -11.70
N ASN A 37 0.84 -0.55 -11.22
CA ASN A 37 1.36 -1.92 -11.23
C ASN A 37 0.49 -2.86 -10.38
N VAL A 38 0.07 -2.42 -9.20
CA VAL A 38 -0.82 -3.17 -8.31
C VAL A 38 -2.15 -3.45 -8.98
N GLN A 39 -2.77 -2.43 -9.61
CA GLN A 39 -4.02 -2.59 -10.36
C GLN A 39 -3.90 -3.70 -11.42
N GLU A 40 -2.81 -3.68 -12.22
CA GLU A 40 -2.58 -4.69 -13.25
C GLU A 40 -2.40 -6.09 -12.64
N LYS A 41 -1.55 -6.23 -11.61
CA LYS A 41 -1.28 -7.52 -10.95
C LYS A 41 -2.54 -8.10 -10.29
N HIS A 42 -3.27 -7.29 -9.55
CA HIS A 42 -4.47 -7.71 -8.83
C HIS A 42 -5.59 -8.12 -9.80
N THR A 43 -5.71 -7.43 -10.95
CA THR A 43 -6.67 -7.80 -12.01
C THR A 43 -6.42 -9.21 -12.56
N LYS A 44 -5.16 -9.65 -12.66
CA LYS A 44 -4.79 -10.99 -13.18
C LYS A 44 -5.18 -12.15 -12.26
N VAL A 45 -5.50 -11.87 -10.99
CA VAL A 45 -5.89 -12.86 -9.98
C VAL A 45 -7.37 -12.77 -9.58
N VAL A 46 -8.14 -11.87 -10.21
CA VAL A 46 -9.60 -11.84 -10.11
C VAL A 46 -10.16 -13.24 -10.42
N LYS A 47 -11.04 -13.75 -9.56
CA LYS A 47 -11.62 -15.12 -9.59
C LYS A 47 -10.66 -16.28 -9.24
N LYS A 48 -9.39 -16.01 -8.89
CA LYS A 48 -8.45 -17.04 -8.40
C LYS A 48 -8.26 -17.02 -6.88
N THR A 49 -8.57 -15.89 -6.26
CA THR A 49 -8.47 -15.66 -4.80
C THR A 49 -9.54 -14.66 -4.40
N ASP A 50 -9.98 -14.72 -3.14
CA ASP A 50 -10.93 -13.75 -2.55
C ASP A 50 -10.24 -12.46 -2.11
N ILE A 51 -8.92 -12.50 -1.94
CA ILE A 51 -8.10 -11.37 -1.48
C ILE A 51 -6.73 -11.35 -2.16
N CYS A 52 -6.26 -10.17 -2.53
CA CYS A 52 -4.88 -9.95 -2.95
C CYS A 52 -4.32 -8.71 -2.24
N HIS A 53 -3.03 -8.75 -1.90
CA HIS A 53 -2.36 -7.60 -1.32
C HIS A 53 -0.98 -7.39 -1.94
N SER A 54 -0.50 -6.16 -1.91
CA SER A 54 0.84 -5.80 -2.34
C SER A 54 1.38 -4.69 -1.45
N HIS A 55 2.65 -4.82 -1.08
CA HIS A 55 3.36 -3.86 -0.27
C HIS A 55 4.21 -2.94 -1.15
N PHE A 56 4.30 -1.66 -0.79
CA PHE A 56 5.16 -0.71 -1.48
C PHE A 56 6.64 -1.02 -1.23
N ARG A 57 6.99 -1.44 0.00
CA ARG A 57 8.38 -1.84 0.35
C ARG A 57 8.92 -3.00 -0.49
N ASP A 58 8.05 -3.87 -0.99
CA ASP A 58 8.45 -5.00 -1.84
C ASP A 58 8.72 -4.55 -3.29
N TRP A 59 8.27 -3.35 -3.66
CA TRP A 59 8.39 -2.78 -4.99
C TRP A 59 9.48 -1.72 -5.10
N SER A 60 9.68 -0.90 -4.07
CA SER A 60 10.62 0.22 -4.08
C SER A 60 11.98 -0.16 -3.50
N ASP A 61 13.02 -0.10 -4.32
CA ASP A 61 14.43 -0.26 -3.86
C ASP A 61 14.91 0.91 -2.99
N LYS A 62 14.17 2.03 -2.97
CA LYS A 62 14.48 3.22 -2.16
C LYS A 62 13.90 3.14 -0.74
N TRP A 63 12.98 2.21 -0.48
CA TRP A 63 12.32 2.09 0.82
C TRP A 63 13.31 1.66 1.90
N ASN A 64 13.22 2.25 3.09
CA ASN A 64 14.00 1.84 4.25
C ASN A 64 13.13 1.56 5.48
N LYS A 65 13.70 0.87 6.47
CA LYS A 65 12.98 0.39 7.66
C LYS A 65 12.36 1.48 8.55
N GLU A 66 12.80 2.74 8.42
CA GLU A 66 12.23 3.85 9.18
C GLU A 66 11.00 4.44 8.52
N ASP A 67 10.81 4.19 7.21
CA ASP A 67 9.68 4.65 6.42
C ASP A 67 8.43 3.83 6.73
N SER A 68 7.27 4.45 6.56
CA SER A 68 6.00 3.73 6.59
C SER A 68 5.84 2.88 5.33
N ASP A 69 5.29 1.67 5.46
CA ASP A 69 4.90 0.87 4.30
C ASP A 69 3.48 1.23 3.85
N PHE A 70 3.22 1.14 2.55
CA PHE A 70 1.92 1.38 1.96
C PHE A 70 1.38 0.08 1.35
N ILE A 71 0.29 -0.43 1.91
CA ILE A 71 -0.27 -1.72 1.56
C ILE A 71 -1.59 -1.54 0.84
N VAL A 72 -1.70 -2.08 -0.37
CA VAL A 72 -2.96 -2.12 -1.12
C VAL A 72 -3.56 -3.51 -1.00
N VAL A 73 -4.79 -3.58 -0.51
CA VAL A 73 -5.57 -4.82 -0.41
C VAL A 73 -6.82 -4.71 -1.29
N THR A 74 -6.97 -5.62 -2.24
CA THR A 74 -8.19 -5.77 -3.04
C THR A 74 -8.92 -7.06 -2.65
N ARG A 75 -10.25 -7.03 -2.79
CA ARG A 75 -11.15 -8.15 -2.49
C ARG A 75 -12.04 -8.35 -3.72
N PHE A 76 -12.33 -9.61 -4.06
CA PHE A 76 -13.04 -9.99 -5.29
C PHE A 76 -14.36 -10.69 -4.99
#